data_AF-A0A3S2UYB3-F1
#
_entry.id   AF-A0A3S2UYB3-F1
#
_cell.length_a   1.000
_cell.length_b   1.000
_cell.length_c   1.000
_cell.angle_alpha   90.00
_cell.angle_beta   90.00
_cell.angle_gamma   90.00
#
_symmetry.space_group_name_H-M   'P 1'
#
loop_
_entity.id
_entity.type
_entity.pdbx_description
1 polymer ?
#
loop_
_entity_poly.entity_id
_entity_poly.type
_entity_poly.pdbx_seq_one_letter_code
_entity_poly.pdbx_strand_id
1 'polypeptide(L)'
;LERLLEMDQVRHPYRFLKGGEPFQSRHSMAVAEQIESVLTFILSGRHIGYLPCHCAHAWEAEGLLWALNPGLDFVVPFTLARHRAQVTGEAQQAFAEDLLAAFA
;
A
#
# COMPACT_ATOMS: atom_id res chain seq x y z
N LEU A 1 12.22 6.17 -16.70
CA LEU A 1 10.76 6.40 -16.64
C LEU A 1 10.05 5.90 -17.90
N GLU A 2 10.54 6.22 -19.10
CA GLU A 2 9.93 5.79 -20.37
C GLU A 2 9.68 4.28 -20.48
N ARG A 3 10.63 3.44 -20.05
CA ARG A 3 10.44 1.97 -20.03
C ARG A 3 9.32 1.53 -19.09
N LEU A 4 9.09 2.24 -17.98
CA LEU A 4 8.03 1.90 -17.03
C LEU A 4 6.64 2.19 -17.61
N LEU A 5 6.52 3.22 -18.46
CA LEU A 5 5.25 3.58 -19.09
C LEU A 5 4.67 2.45 -19.96
N GLU A 6 5.53 1.61 -20.52
CA GLU A 6 5.14 0.48 -21.37
C GLU A 6 4.93 -0.83 -20.58
N MET A 7 5.24 -0.85 -19.28
CA MET A 7 5.00 -2.02 -18.44
C MET A 7 3.53 -2.12 -18.05
N ASP A 8 3.07 -3.36 -17.89
CA ASP A 8 1.71 -3.59 -17.41
C ASP A 8 1.66 -3.36 -15.90
N GLN A 9 0.80 -2.44 -15.47
CA GLN A 9 0.65 -2.10 -14.05
C GLN A 9 -0.59 -2.77 -13.48
N VAL A 10 -0.45 -3.46 -12.35
CA VAL A 10 -1.61 -3.82 -11.53
C VAL A 10 -2.07 -2.57 -10.78
N ARG A 11 -3.33 -2.18 -10.98
CA ARG A 11 -3.90 -1.01 -10.27
C ARG A 11 -4.56 -1.42 -8.96
N HIS A 12 -4.26 -0.68 -7.91
CA HIS A 12 -4.94 -0.79 -6.63
C HIS A 12 -5.71 0.51 -6.34
N PRO A 13 -7.05 0.47 -6.20
CA PRO A 13 -7.84 1.67 -6.04
C PRO A 13 -7.78 2.19 -4.60
N TYR A 14 -6.69 2.89 -4.25
CA TYR A 14 -6.66 3.65 -3.00
C TYR A 14 -7.69 4.79 -3.05
N ARG A 15 -8.88 4.57 -2.48
CA ARG A 15 -9.97 5.56 -2.45
C ARG A 15 -9.61 6.88 -1.75
N PHE A 16 -8.52 6.89 -0.97
CA PHE A 16 -8.09 8.06 -0.20
C PHE A 16 -7.04 8.93 -0.91
N LEU A 17 -6.44 8.46 -2.00
CA LEU A 17 -5.47 9.23 -2.80
C LEU A 17 -6.20 10.11 -3.82
N LYS A 18 -6.58 11.32 -3.38
CA LYS A 18 -7.27 12.31 -4.23
C LYS A 18 -6.48 12.70 -5.50
N GLY A 19 -5.14 12.63 -5.45
CA GLY A 19 -4.26 12.92 -6.58
C GLY A 19 -3.91 11.71 -7.45
N GLY A 20 -4.38 10.50 -7.11
CA GLY A 20 -3.93 9.26 -7.72
C GLY A 20 -2.52 8.86 -7.31
N GLU A 21 -2.07 7.72 -7.82
CA GLU A 21 -0.69 7.24 -7.65
C GLU A 21 0.31 8.17 -8.38
N PRO A 22 1.53 8.39 -7.84
CA PRO A 22 2.57 9.24 -8.45
C PRO A 22 2.96 8.83 -9.86
N PHE A 23 2.79 7.56 -10.21
CA PHE A 23 3.04 7.00 -11.52
C PHE A 23 1.88 6.12 -11.96
N GLN A 24 1.51 6.25 -13.23
CA GLN A 24 0.58 5.35 -13.90
C GLN A 24 1.19 4.96 -15.24
N SER A 25 1.27 3.66 -15.51
CA SER A 25 1.66 3.17 -16.83
C SER A 25 0.54 3.38 -17.86
N ARG A 26 0.85 3.18 -19.14
CA ARG A 26 -0.13 3.27 -20.24
C ARG A 26 -1.07 2.06 -20.28
N HIS A 27 -0.64 0.93 -19.71
CA HIS A 27 -1.32 -0.35 -19.78
C HIS A 27 -1.58 -0.91 -18.39
N SER A 28 -2.81 -1.35 -18.16
CA SER A 28 -3.15 -2.10 -16.96
C SER A 28 -4.17 -3.18 -17.32
N MET A 29 -3.70 -4.43 -17.31
CA MET A 29 -4.51 -5.61 -17.56
C MET A 29 -5.05 -6.23 -16.25
N ALA A 30 -4.65 -5.71 -15.09
CA ALA A 30 -5.05 -6.22 -13.79
C ALA A 30 -5.48 -5.09 -12.82
N VAL A 31 -6.55 -5.33 -12.07
CA VAL A 31 -7.01 -4.47 -10.98
C VAL A 31 -7.28 -5.34 -9.75
N ALA A 32 -6.81 -4.92 -8.59
CA ALA A 32 -6.97 -5.67 -7.34
C ALA A 32 -7.22 -4.75 -6.14
N GLU A 33 -8.26 -5.04 -5.36
CA GLU A 33 -8.57 -4.30 -4.12
C GLU A 33 -7.80 -4.82 -2.89
N GLN A 34 -7.20 -6.01 -2.95
CA GLN A 34 -6.41 -6.58 -1.86
C GLN A 34 -4.93 -6.47 -2.18
N ILE A 35 -4.10 -6.08 -1.20
CA ILE A 35 -2.66 -5.89 -1.38
C ILE A 35 -1.97 -7.22 -1.68
N GLU A 36 -2.44 -8.33 -1.09
CA GLU A 36 -1.92 -9.67 -1.33
C GLU A 36 -2.13 -10.09 -2.79
N SER A 37 -3.25 -9.68 -3.41
CA SER A 37 -3.53 -9.92 -4.82
C SER A 37 -2.65 -9.08 -5.73
N VAL A 38 -2.41 -7.81 -5.38
CA VAL A 38 -1.44 -6.94 -6.08
C VAL A 38 -0.04 -7.57 -6.03
N LEU A 39 0.41 -7.98 -4.84
CA LEU A 39 1.67 -8.67 -4.63
C LEU A 39 1.78 -9.94 -5.48
N THR A 40 0.73 -10.76 -5.54
CA THR A 40 0.70 -11.97 -6.37
C THR A 40 0.89 -11.65 -7.86
N PHE A 41 0.25 -10.59 -8.37
CA PHE A 41 0.45 -10.16 -9.75
C PHE A 41 1.88 -9.67 -10.02
N ILE A 42 2.50 -8.97 -9.07
CA ILE A 42 3.88 -8.52 -9.21
C ILE A 42 4.85 -9.70 -9.18
N LEU A 43 4.69 -10.62 -8.21
CA LEU A 43 5.52 -11.83 -8.07
C LEU A 43 5.40 -12.79 -9.26
N SER A 44 4.31 -12.72 -10.05
CA SER A 44 4.23 -13.45 -11.32
C SER A 44 5.27 -13.02 -12.36
N GLY A 45 5.96 -11.88 -12.13
CA GLY A 45 6.93 -11.28 -13.03
C GLY A 45 6.32 -10.58 -14.24
N ARG A 46 4.98 -10.55 -14.35
CA ARG A 46 4.27 -9.95 -15.49
C ARG A 46 3.86 -8.49 -15.27
N HIS A 47 3.74 -8.07 -14.01
CA HIS A 47 3.20 -6.76 -13.66
C HIS A 47 4.16 -5.97 -12.78
N ILE A 48 4.09 -4.65 -12.87
CA ILE A 48 4.61 -3.72 -11.87
C ILE A 48 3.45 -3.16 -11.03
N GLY A 49 3.73 -2.63 -9.85
CA GLY A 49 2.70 -2.01 -9.03
C GLY A 49 3.25 -1.43 -7.75
N TYR A 50 2.38 -0.72 -7.03
CA TYR A 50 2.67 -0.17 -5.72
C TYR A 50 2.36 -1.18 -4.62
N LEU A 51 3.24 -1.26 -3.63
CA LEU A 51 3.07 -2.08 -2.43
C LEU A 51 3.39 -1.24 -1.19
N PRO A 52 2.65 -1.41 -0.08
CA PRO A 52 3.09 -0.92 1.21
C PRO A 52 4.45 -1.50 1.56
N CYS A 53 5.37 -0.68 2.09
CA CYS A 53 6.75 -1.10 2.36
C CYS A 53 6.83 -2.36 3.24
N HIS A 54 5.96 -2.45 4.26
CA HIS A 54 5.91 -3.60 5.15
C HIS A 54 5.46 -4.91 4.47
N CYS A 55 4.72 -4.84 3.36
CA CYS A 55 4.33 -6.02 2.57
C CYS A 55 5.44 -6.46 1.62
N ALA A 56 6.26 -5.52 1.10
CA ALA A 56 7.33 -5.81 0.15
C ALA A 56 8.63 -6.28 0.84
N HIS A 57 8.89 -5.82 2.07
CA HIS A 57 10.18 -5.94 2.74
C HIS A 57 10.78 -7.36 2.74
N ALA A 58 10.00 -8.38 3.09
CA ALA A 58 10.48 -9.76 3.12
C ALA A 58 10.92 -10.25 1.73
N TRP A 59 10.15 -9.93 0.70
CA TRP A 59 10.43 -10.33 -0.68
C TRP A 59 11.62 -9.58 -1.29
N GLU A 60 11.81 -8.32 -0.91
CA GLU A 60 13.02 -7.56 -1.29
C GLU A 60 14.26 -8.14 -0.61
N ALA A 61 14.17 -8.52 0.66
CA ALA A 61 15.28 -9.16 1.39
C ALA A 61 15.67 -10.52 0.77
N GLU A 62 14.70 -11.25 0.22
CA GLU A 62 14.93 -12.50 -0.53
C GLU A 62 15.36 -12.27 -1.99
N GLY A 63 15.39 -11.02 -2.47
CA GLY A 63 15.75 -10.70 -3.86
C GLY A 63 14.71 -11.13 -4.89
N LEU A 64 13.44 -11.28 -4.48
CA LEU A 64 12.31 -11.61 -5.35
C LEU A 64 11.55 -10.37 -5.84
N LEU A 65 11.68 -9.25 -5.12
CA LEU A 65 11.18 -7.94 -5.51
C LEU A 65 12.31 -6.90 -5.50
N TRP A 66 12.11 -5.83 -6.28
CA TRP A 66 13.00 -4.67 -6.29
C TRP A 66 12.19 -3.38 -6.46
N ALA A 67 12.47 -2.40 -5.61
CA ALA A 67 11.98 -1.03 -5.81
C ALA A 67 12.47 -0.44 -7.14
N LEU A 68 11.53 0.01 -7.98
CA LEU A 68 11.84 0.50 -9.34
C LEU A 68 12.36 1.93 -9.37
N ASN A 69 11.81 2.80 -8.51
CA ASN A 69 12.23 4.19 -8.35
C ASN A 69 11.79 4.72 -6.98
N PRO A 70 12.72 5.03 -6.06
CA PRO A 70 12.38 5.55 -4.73
C PRO A 70 11.66 6.90 -4.75
N GLY A 71 11.79 7.70 -5.81
CA GLY A 71 11.09 8.98 -5.95
C GLY A 71 9.64 8.85 -6.44
N LEU A 72 9.18 7.63 -6.72
CA LEU A 72 7.79 7.33 -7.02
C LEU A 72 7.19 6.66 -5.80
N ASP A 73 6.94 7.42 -4.74
CA ASP A 73 6.38 6.94 -3.48
C ASP A 73 5.18 7.80 -3.04
N PHE A 74 4.42 7.28 -2.09
CA PHE A 74 3.36 8.01 -1.42
C PHE A 74 3.04 7.38 -0.06
N VAL A 75 2.47 8.18 0.83
CA VAL A 75 2.07 7.73 2.17
C VAL A 75 0.57 7.54 2.24
N VAL A 76 0.16 6.35 2.68
CA VAL A 76 -1.23 6.06 3.07
C VAL A 76 -1.27 6.00 4.59
N PRO A 77 -1.91 6.96 5.29
CA PRO A 77 -1.90 6.97 6.75
C PRO A 77 -2.82 5.89 7.32
N PHE A 78 -2.33 5.16 8.32
CA PHE A 78 -3.19 4.36 9.19
C PHE A 78 -3.91 5.29 10.17
N THR A 79 -5.22 5.14 10.31
CA THR A 79 -6.04 5.99 11.19
C THR A 79 -6.84 5.11 12.14
N LEU A 80 -6.73 5.38 13.44
CA LEU A 80 -7.61 4.81 14.45
C LEU A 80 -8.90 5.65 14.53
N ALA A 81 -10.02 5.08 14.08
CA ALA A 81 -11.31 5.74 14.10
C ALA A 81 -12.22 5.16 15.20
N ARG A 82 -13.05 6.02 15.80
CA ARG A 82 -14.11 5.61 16.74
C ARG A 82 -15.41 6.34 16.45
N HIS A 83 -16.53 5.75 16.87
CA HIS A 83 -17.82 6.42 16.76
C HIS A 83 -17.87 7.65 17.67
N ARG A 84 -18.20 8.82 17.11
CA ARG A 84 -18.14 10.10 17.83
C ARG A 84 -19.03 10.14 19.07
N ALA A 85 -20.21 9.50 19.03
CA ALA A 85 -21.16 9.51 20.14
C ALA A 85 -20.96 8.39 21.16
N GLN A 86 -19.95 7.52 20.97
CA GLN A 86 -19.69 6.44 21.91
C GLN A 86 -18.91 6.97 23.12
N VAL A 87 -19.43 6.75 24.32
CA VAL A 87 -18.69 6.97 25.57
C VAL A 87 -17.56 5.94 25.61
N THR A 88 -16.33 6.42 25.73
CA THR A 88 -15.13 5.56 25.81
C THR A 88 -15.09 4.86 27.16
N GLY A 89 -15.16 3.54 27.16
CA GLY A 89 -14.90 2.74 28.36
C GLY A 89 -13.40 2.60 28.63
N GLU A 90 -13.05 2.23 29.87
CA GLU A 90 -11.65 2.08 30.31
C GLU A 90 -10.82 1.17 29.39
N ALA A 91 -11.37 0.02 28.98
CA ALA A 91 -10.66 -0.92 28.10
C ALA A 91 -10.38 -0.33 26.71
N GLN A 92 -11.30 0.46 26.15
CA GLN A 92 -11.10 1.10 24.85
C GLN A 92 -10.03 2.20 24.95
N GLN A 93 -9.99 2.93 26.06
CA GLN A 93 -8.98 3.94 26.30
C GLN A 93 -7.59 3.29 26.42
N ALA A 94 -7.45 2.27 27.27
CA ALA A 94 -6.19 1.55 27.43
C ALA A 94 -5.69 0.97 26.09
N PHE A 95 -6.58 0.34 25.31
CA PHE A 95 -6.23 -0.18 23.99
C PHE A 95 -5.75 0.93 23.03
N ALA A 96 -6.41 2.09 23.01
CA ALA A 96 -6.00 3.19 22.14
C ALA A 96 -4.64 3.77 22.55
N GLU A 97 -4.39 3.88 23.86
CA GLU A 97 -3.10 4.33 24.41
C GLU A 97 -1.99 3.35 24.04
N ASP A 98 -2.19 2.06 24.28
CA ASP A 98 -1.22 1.00 23.95
C ASP A 98 -0.94 0.94 22.44
N LEU A 99 -1.99 1.03 21.61
CA LEU A 99 -1.85 1.00 20.17
C LEU A 99 -1.07 2.20 19.65
N LEU A 100 -1.38 3.41 20.14
CA LEU A 100 -0.64 4.60 19.74
C LEU A 100 0.82 4.54 20.21
N ALA A 101 1.09 4.03 21.41
CA ALA A 101 2.44 3.86 21.92
C ALA A 101 3.26 2.85 21.11
N ALA A 102 2.64 1.80 20.59
CA ALA A 102 3.31 0.78 19.76
C ALA A 102 3.79 1.32 18.39
N PHE A 103 3.22 2.44 17.92
CA PHE A 103 3.51 3.05 16.62
C PHE A 103 3.98 4.52 16.73
N ALA A 104 4.37 4.97 17.94
CA ALA A 104 4.87 6.32 18.23
C ALA A 104 6.37 6.50 17.92
#